data_AF-A0A8T5RL12-F1
#
_entry.id   AF-A0A8T5RL12-F1
#
_cell.length_a   1.000
_cell.length_b   1.000
_cell.length_c   1.000
_cell.angle_alpha   90.00
_cell.angle_beta   90.00
_cell.angle_gamma   90.00
#
_symmetry.space_group_name_H-M   'P 1'
#
loop_
_entity.id
_entity.type
_entity.pdbx_description
1 polymer ?
#
loop_
_entity_poly.entity_id
_entity_poly.type
_entity_poly.pdbx_seq_one_letter_code
_entity_poly.pdbx_strand_id
1 'polypeptide(L)' 'MALKALKDSIDEEATKENVRLAYIKGETKQFHIASKEEIEGFLANLG' A
#
# COMPACT_ATOMS: atom_id res chain seq x y z
N MET A 1 3.10 7.55 -4.10
CA MET A 1 4.38 7.35 -4.82
C MET A 1 4.97 5.97 -4.55
N ALA A 2 5.19 5.56 -3.30
CA ALA A 2 5.80 4.24 -2.98
C ALA A 2 5.06 3.04 -3.61
N LEU A 3 3.74 2.96 -3.45
CA LEU A 3 2.95 1.83 -3.99
C LEU A 3 2.90 1.80 -5.53
N LYS A 4 3.01 2.97 -6.19
CA LYS A 4 3.17 3.05 -7.65
C LYS A 4 4.51 2.49 -8.10
N ALA A 5 5.59 2.93 -7.45
CA ALA A 5 6.92 2.43 -7.75
C ALA A 5 7.03 0.91 -7.53
N LEU A 6 6.35 0.36 -6.51
CA LEU A 6 6.24 -1.08 -6.31
C LEU A 6 5.54 -1.75 -7.49
N LYS A 7 4.35 -1.27 -7.88
CA LYS A 7 3.58 -1.79 -9.03
C LYS A 7 4.41 -1.80 -10.31
N ASP A 8 5.21 -0.75 -10.54
CA ASP A 8 6.05 -0.62 -11.73
C ASP A 8 7.34 -1.49 -11.69
N SER A 9 7.69 -2.04 -10.52
CA SER A 9 8.93 -2.81 -10.30
C SER A 9 8.74 -4.31 -10.15
N ILE A 10 7.49 -4.79 -10.09
CA ILE A 10 7.17 -6.21 -9.93
C ILE A 10 6.55 -6.76 -11.22
N ASP A 11 6.91 -7.99 -11.58
CA ASP A 11 6.37 -8.69 -12.76
C ASP A 11 5.04 -9.43 -12.46
N GLU A 12 4.32 -9.00 -11.42
CA GLU A 12 3.04 -9.57 -10.99
C GLU A 12 2.02 -8.47 -10.67
N GLU A 13 0.74 -8.81 -10.62
CA GLU A 13 -0.28 -7.86 -10.20
C GLU A 13 -0.15 -7.57 -8.70
N ALA A 14 -0.03 -6.29 -8.33
CA ALA A 14 -0.08 -5.87 -6.94
C ALA A 14 -1.50 -6.04 -6.39
N THR A 15 -1.67 -6.90 -5.39
CA THR A 15 -2.95 -7.22 -4.73
C THR A 15 -2.84 -7.11 -3.22
N LYS A 16 -3.98 -7.10 -2.52
CA LYS A 16 -4.03 -7.12 -1.04
C LYS A 16 -3.47 -8.39 -0.41
N GLU A 17 -3.21 -9.44 -1.20
CA GLU A 17 -2.67 -10.72 -0.73
C GLU A 17 -1.14 -10.79 -0.85
N ASN A 18 -0.54 -10.12 -1.83
CA ASN A 18 0.92 -10.12 -2.05
C ASN A 18 1.61 -8.81 -1.64
N VAL A 19 0.87 -7.75 -1.33
CA VAL A 19 1.42 -6.48 -0.83
C VAL A 19 1.26 -6.36 0.69
N ARG A 20 2.31 -5.86 1.35
CA ARG A 20 2.26 -5.38 2.75
C ARG A 20 2.70 -3.93 2.80
N LEU A 21 1.89 -3.08 3.43
CA LEU A 21 2.17 -1.65 3.58
C LEU A 21 2.13 -1.26 5.06
N ALA A 22 3.17 -0.55 5.51
CA ALA A 22 3.20 0.06 6.83
C ALA A 22 3.75 1.49 6.72
N TYR A 23 3.25 2.38 7.56
CA TYR A 23 3.63 3.79 7.55
C TYR A 23 3.42 4.42 8.93
N ILE A 24 4.02 5.58 9.16
CA ILE A 24 3.76 6.39 10.35
C ILE A 24 2.71 7.43 9.99
N LYS A 25 1.58 7.44 10.70
CA LYS A 25 0.54 8.46 10.54
C LYS A 25 1.09 9.80 11.02
N GLY A 26 1.23 10.78 10.14
CA GLY A 26 1.88 12.06 10.46
C GLY A 26 1.24 12.81 11.62
N GLU A 27 -0.08 12.70 11.76
CA GLU A 27 -0.87 13.36 12.80
C GLU A 27 -0.63 12.76 14.19
N THR A 28 -0.68 11.42 14.29
CA THR A 28 -0.54 10.72 15.58
C THR A 28 0.90 10.31 15.89
N LYS A 29 1.79 10.40 14.88
CA LYS A 29 3.14 9.82 14.88
C LYS A 29 3.17 8.32 15.22
N GLN A 30 2.04 7.62 15.05
CA GLN A 30 1.94 6.20 15.35
C GLN A 30 2.25 5.36 14.13
N PHE A 31 2.97 4.27 14.37
CA PHE A 31 3.16 3.21 13.39
C PHE A 31 1.83 2.51 13.11
N HIS A 32 1.51 2.36 11.83
CA HIS A 32 0.29 1.74 11.34
C HIS A 32 0.65 0.71 10.26
N ILE A 33 0.12 -0.50 10.40
CA ILE A 33 0.14 -1.52 9.35
C ILE A 33 -1.22 -1.45 8.66
N ALA A 34 -1.21 -1.25 7.35
CA ALA A 34 -2.44 -1.16 6.57
C ALA A 34 -3.16 -2.52 6.56
N SER A 35 -4.47 -2.51 6.77
CA SER A 35 -5.32 -3.68 6.57
C SER A 35 -5.43 -4.04 5.07
N LYS A 36 -5.99 -5.21 4.77
CA LYS A 36 -6.22 -5.64 3.39
C LYS A 36 -7.16 -4.70 2.64
N GLU A 37 -8.19 -4.20 3.32
CA GLU A 37 -9.17 -3.25 2.79
C GLU A 37 -8.52 -1.89 2.51
N GLU A 38 -7.63 -1.42 3.40
CA GLU A 38 -6.86 -0.20 3.17
C GLU A 38 -5.94 -0.35 1.95
N ILE A 39 -5.24 -1.49 1.83
CA ILE A 39 -4.37 -1.79 0.69
C ILE A 39 -5.17 -1.82 -0.62
N GLU A 40 -6.33 -2.48 -0.63
CA GLU A 40 -7.24 -2.50 -1.77
C GLU A 40 -7.70 -1.09 -2.17
N GLY A 41 -8.03 -0.25 -1.19
CA GLY A 41 -8.34 1.17 -1.40
C GLY A 41 -7.17 1.94 -2.00
N PHE A 42 -5.94 1.73 -1.52
CA PHE A 42 -4.75 2.39 -2.09
C PHE A 42 -4.44 1.92 -3.51
N LEU A 43 -4.62 0.63 -3.81
CA LEU A 43 -4.43 0.05 -5.14
C LEU A 43 -5.49 0.55 -6.12
N ALA A 44 -6.76 0.65 -5.71
CA ALA A 44 -7.84 1.18 -6.55
C ALA A 44 -7.63 2.66 -6.91
N ASN A 45 -6.98 3.43 -6.04
CA ASN A 45 -6.67 4.85 -6.28
C ASN A 45 -5.37 5.08 -7.07
N LEU A 46 -4.65 4.03 -7.50
CA LEU A 46 -3.35 4.19 -8.15
C LEU A 46 -3.38 4.49 -9.64
N GLY A 47 -4.51 4.25 -10.32
CA GLY A 47 -4.60 4.38 -11.78
C GLY A 47 -3.97 3.19 -12.51
#